data_AF-A0A2V7GSK1-F1
#
_entry.id   AF-A0A2V7GSK1-F1
#
_cell.length_a   1.000
_cell.length_b   1.000
_cell.length_c   1.000
_cell.angle_alpha   90.00
_cell.angle_beta   90.00
_cell.angle_gamma   90.00
#
_symmetry.space_group_name_H-M   'P 1'
#
loop_
_entity.id
_entity.type
_entity.pdbx_description
1 polymer ?
#
loop_
_entity_poly.entity_id
_entity_poly.type
_entity_poly.pdbx_seq_one_letter_code
_entity_poly.pdbx_strand_id
1 'polypeptide(L)'
;MSGEGKGEGGSRRPPILVLAMGGAFLLLVASLLIGSLTRPEFPPFTLTPPHPTLVGDSLVGPGTYTVDASATDRWRTFDFRRNAAVDSGPWDIAFRRFHLIAAPGGGIVDLGAVPFDSVRELPAVGYAPNTVEPDTTNPGVGKWYTYSMLSHLLTTRHHVYGVRTPGEKYAKLELLAYYCKDAGTACITFRYAYQGNGSRRVAP
;
A
#
# COMPACT_ATOMS: atom_id res chain seq x y z
N MET A 1 11.37 68.50 -58.17
CA MET A 1 12.09 67.72 -57.15
C MET A 1 11.05 66.99 -56.32
N SER A 2 10.81 65.70 -56.57
CA SER A 2 11.46 64.55 -55.88
C SER A 2 11.28 64.62 -54.37
N GLY A 3 10.69 63.65 -53.67
CA GLY A 3 10.30 62.31 -54.09
C GLY A 3 9.27 61.69 -53.15
N GLU A 4 8.63 60.66 -53.69
CA GLU A 4 7.60 59.83 -53.08
C GLU A 4 8.28 58.72 -52.26
N GLY A 5 8.07 58.72 -50.94
CA GLY A 5 8.59 57.70 -50.03
C GLY A 5 7.52 56.68 -49.68
N LYS A 6 7.40 55.63 -50.49
CA LYS A 6 6.53 54.46 -50.24
C LYS A 6 7.12 53.63 -49.11
N GLY A 7 6.54 53.74 -47.91
CA GLY A 7 6.87 52.86 -46.78
C GLY A 7 6.27 51.47 -46.98
N GLU A 8 7.06 50.52 -47.47
CA GLU A 8 6.71 49.11 -47.49
C GLU A 8 6.72 48.52 -46.07
N GLY A 9 5.53 48.37 -45.49
CA GLY A 9 5.30 47.56 -44.30
C GLY A 9 5.48 46.07 -44.61
N GLY A 10 6.72 45.60 -44.67
CA GLY A 10 7.05 44.20 -44.85
C GLY A 10 6.65 43.38 -43.62
N SER A 11 5.49 42.73 -43.69
CA SER A 11 5.09 41.68 -42.75
C SER A 11 6.08 40.51 -42.85
N ARG A 12 7.11 40.50 -42.00
CA ARG A 12 7.98 39.33 -41.81
C ARG A 12 7.17 38.25 -41.13
N ARG A 13 6.52 37.40 -41.93
CA ARG A 13 5.92 36.15 -41.43
C ARG A 13 7.04 35.36 -40.75
N PRO A 14 6.87 34.98 -39.47
CA PRO A 14 7.89 34.21 -38.79
C PRO A 14 8.17 32.92 -39.57
N PRO A 15 9.42 32.43 -39.58
CA PRO A 15 9.76 31.19 -40.26
C PRO A 15 8.86 30.07 -39.74
N ILE A 16 8.36 29.21 -40.63
CA ILE A 16 7.46 28.09 -40.28
C ILE A 16 8.05 27.25 -39.13
N LEU A 17 9.39 27.10 -39.10
CA LEU A 17 10.13 26.43 -38.04
C LEU A 17 9.96 27.08 -36.66
N VAL A 18 9.93 28.42 -36.58
CA VAL A 18 9.75 29.17 -35.31
C VAL A 18 8.33 28.99 -34.79
N LEU A 19 7.33 29.02 -35.68
CA LEU A 19 5.94 28.74 -35.32
C LEU A 19 5.76 27.29 -34.86
N ALA A 20 6.39 26.34 -35.54
CA ALA A 20 6.36 24.92 -35.18
C ALA A 20 7.01 24.68 -33.80
N MET A 21 8.18 25.29 -33.54
CA MET A 21 8.85 25.21 -32.24
C MET A 21 8.03 25.87 -31.13
N GLY A 22 7.42 27.02 -31.39
CA GLY A 22 6.52 27.68 -30.44
C GLY A 22 5.29 26.83 -30.11
N GLY A 23 4.69 26.21 -31.12
CA GLY A 23 3.59 25.25 -30.93
C GLY A 23 4.00 24.03 -30.11
N ALA A 24 5.15 23.42 -30.42
CA ALA A 24 5.67 22.28 -29.66
C ALA A 24 5.98 22.62 -28.20
N PHE A 25 6.55 23.80 -27.94
CA PHE A 25 6.80 24.30 -26.59
C PHE A 25 5.51 24.53 -25.80
N LEU A 26 4.48 25.13 -26.42
CA LEU A 26 3.17 25.32 -25.78
C LEU A 26 2.51 23.98 -25.45
N LEU A 27 2.61 22.98 -26.33
CA LEU A 27 2.10 21.63 -26.06
C LEU A 27 2.85 20.95 -24.90
N LEU A 28 4.16 21.11 -24.81
CA LEU A 28 4.95 20.59 -23.69
C LEU A 28 4.56 21.26 -22.37
N VAL A 29 4.46 22.59 -22.34
CA VAL A 29 4.03 23.35 -21.15
C VAL A 29 2.62 22.96 -20.74
N ALA A 30 1.68 22.87 -21.69
CA ALA A 30 0.32 22.41 -21.41
C ALA A 30 0.31 20.99 -20.85
N SER A 31 1.11 20.08 -21.41
CA SER A 31 1.22 18.69 -20.93
C SER A 31 1.77 18.62 -19.50
N LEU A 32 2.80 19.42 -19.19
CA LEU A 32 3.38 19.51 -17.84
C LEU A 32 2.38 20.12 -16.85
N LEU A 33 1.62 21.14 -17.24
CA LEU A 33 0.61 21.76 -16.39
C LEU A 33 -0.59 20.82 -16.15
N ILE A 34 -1.06 20.10 -17.19
CA ILE A 34 -2.13 19.11 -17.05
C ILE A 34 -1.67 17.98 -16.12
N GLY A 35 -0.48 17.42 -16.32
CA GLY A 35 0.08 16.40 -15.44
C GLY A 35 0.33 16.88 -14.01
N SER A 36 0.63 18.17 -13.83
CA SER A 36 0.81 18.78 -12.50
C SER A 36 -0.50 18.95 -11.73
N LEU A 37 -1.65 18.99 -12.41
CA LEU A 37 -2.96 19.19 -11.79
C LEU A 37 -3.73 17.88 -11.60
N THR A 38 -3.36 16.79 -12.27
CA THR A 38 -3.92 15.46 -12.04
C THR A 38 -3.49 14.95 -10.66
N ARG A 39 -4.41 14.97 -9.69
CA ARG A 39 -4.18 14.36 -8.37
C ARG A 39 -4.19 12.84 -8.52
N PRO A 40 -3.25 12.11 -7.92
CA PRO A 40 -3.35 10.66 -7.81
C PRO A 40 -4.68 10.32 -7.13
N GLU A 41 -5.55 9.58 -7.81
CA GLU A 41 -6.78 9.09 -7.20
C GLU A 41 -6.40 8.03 -6.17
N PHE A 42 -6.76 8.25 -4.91
CA PHE A 42 -6.53 7.25 -3.89
C PHE A 42 -7.44 6.05 -4.14
N PRO A 43 -6.97 4.82 -3.85
CA PRO A 43 -7.86 3.67 -3.79
C PRO A 43 -9.07 3.98 -2.90
N PRO A 44 -10.28 3.49 -3.26
CA PRO A 44 -11.52 3.84 -2.58
C PRO A 44 -11.68 3.13 -1.22
N PHE A 45 -10.57 2.85 -0.52
CA PHE A 45 -10.59 2.31 0.83
C PHE A 45 -10.81 3.42 1.85
N THR A 46 -11.52 3.08 2.92
CA THR A 46 -11.72 3.92 4.09
C THR A 46 -11.27 3.17 5.33
N LEU A 47 -10.92 3.90 6.39
CA LEU A 47 -10.57 3.31 7.68
C LEU A 47 -11.70 2.41 8.18
N THR A 48 -11.35 1.20 8.64
CA THR A 48 -12.32 0.28 9.23
C THR A 48 -12.54 0.66 10.69
N PRO A 49 -13.76 1.06 11.09
CA PRO A 49 -14.06 1.31 12.49
C PRO A 49 -13.86 0.03 13.30
N PRO A 50 -13.07 0.05 14.38
CA PRO A 50 -12.88 -1.13 15.21
C PRO A 50 -14.22 -1.61 15.78
N HIS A 51 -14.55 -2.89 15.58
CA HIS A 51 -15.65 -3.59 16.23
C HIS A 51 -15.18 -4.95 16.74
N PRO A 52 -14.46 -4.97 17.88
CA PRO A 52 -13.87 -6.19 18.42
C PRO A 52 -14.93 -7.25 18.70
N THR A 53 -14.86 -8.38 17.99
CA THR A 53 -15.76 -9.52 18.17
C THR A 53 -14.93 -10.79 18.28
N LEU A 54 -15.11 -11.55 19.36
CA LEU A 54 -14.39 -12.82 19.53
C LEU A 54 -14.89 -13.85 18.53
N VAL A 55 -13.95 -14.43 17.77
CA VAL A 55 -14.27 -15.37 16.68
C VAL A 55 -14.16 -16.86 17.08
N GLY A 56 -13.58 -17.13 18.25
CA GLY A 56 -13.39 -18.49 18.77
C GLY A 56 -12.48 -19.34 17.86
N ASP A 57 -12.84 -20.62 17.72
CA ASP A 57 -12.08 -21.59 16.91
C ASP A 57 -12.42 -21.56 15.41
N SER A 58 -13.29 -20.64 14.99
CA SER A 58 -13.81 -20.55 13.63
C SER A 58 -12.74 -20.15 12.62
N LEU A 59 -12.97 -20.53 11.35
CA LEU A 59 -12.31 -19.91 10.22
C LEU A 59 -13.03 -18.59 9.91
N VAL A 60 -12.26 -17.50 9.86
CA VAL A 60 -12.75 -16.14 9.59
C VAL A 60 -12.16 -15.64 8.27
N GLY A 61 -12.98 -14.96 7.49
CA GLY A 61 -12.57 -14.33 6.23
C GLY A 61 -12.79 -15.22 4.99
N PRO A 62 -12.36 -14.77 3.80
CA PRO A 62 -11.58 -13.54 3.58
C PRO A 62 -12.30 -12.27 4.04
N GLY A 63 -11.62 -11.42 4.80
CA GLY A 63 -12.09 -10.10 5.20
C GLY A 63 -11.09 -9.02 4.81
N THR A 64 -11.56 -7.80 4.53
CA THR A 64 -10.71 -6.64 4.25
C THR A 64 -10.75 -5.70 5.44
N TYR A 65 -9.58 -5.18 5.82
CA TYR A 65 -9.43 -4.24 6.93
C TYR A 65 -8.47 -3.12 6.54
N THR A 66 -8.80 -1.89 6.94
CA THR A 66 -7.99 -0.69 6.69
C THR A 66 -7.60 -0.04 8.01
N VAL A 67 -6.31 0.19 8.21
CA VAL A 67 -5.75 0.82 9.41
C VAL A 67 -4.97 2.09 9.08
N ASP A 68 -5.04 3.08 9.98
CA ASP A 68 -4.11 4.21 9.99
C ASP A 68 -2.82 3.80 10.71
N ALA A 69 -1.75 3.64 9.94
CA ALA A 69 -0.39 3.37 10.42
C ALA A 69 0.52 4.59 10.19
N SER A 70 -0.02 5.80 10.03
CA SER A 70 0.74 7.00 9.70
C SER A 70 1.68 7.47 10.80
N ALA A 71 1.40 7.14 12.05
CA ALA A 71 2.25 7.51 13.17
C ALA A 71 3.65 6.87 13.07
N THR A 72 4.68 7.61 13.48
CA THR A 72 6.09 7.20 13.39
C THR A 72 6.61 6.59 14.69
N ASP A 73 5.95 6.86 15.80
CA ASP A 73 6.36 6.52 17.16
C ASP A 73 5.53 5.39 17.79
N ARG A 74 4.35 5.10 17.24
CA ARG A 74 3.45 4.05 17.70
C ARG A 74 3.10 3.04 16.62
N TRP A 75 2.88 1.81 17.05
CA TRP A 75 2.39 0.72 16.22
C TRP A 75 0.87 0.67 16.26
N ARG A 76 0.23 0.49 15.10
CA ARG A 76 -1.19 0.16 15.02
C ARG A 76 -1.34 -1.36 15.03
N THR A 77 -1.88 -1.89 16.12
CA THR A 77 -1.96 -3.34 16.34
C THR A 77 -3.31 -3.92 15.92
N PHE A 78 -3.29 -5.17 15.46
CA PHE A 78 -4.46 -5.93 15.03
C PHE A 78 -4.45 -7.33 15.66
N ASP A 79 -5.61 -7.75 16.17
CA ASP A 79 -5.82 -9.07 16.77
C ASP A 79 -6.83 -9.84 15.91
N PHE A 80 -6.38 -10.95 15.32
CA PHE A 80 -7.23 -11.79 14.48
C PHE A 80 -8.36 -12.43 15.29
N ARG A 81 -8.12 -12.74 16.57
CA ARG A 81 -9.15 -13.35 17.45
C ARG A 81 -10.31 -12.41 17.72
N ARG A 82 -10.07 -11.10 17.62
CA ARG A 82 -11.06 -10.04 17.82
C ARG A 82 -11.55 -9.44 16.50
N ASN A 83 -11.00 -9.86 15.36
CA ASN A 83 -11.30 -9.29 14.04
C ASN A 83 -11.27 -7.76 14.06
N ALA A 84 -10.28 -7.17 14.73
CA ALA A 84 -10.24 -5.72 14.92
C ALA A 84 -8.83 -5.23 15.23
N ALA A 85 -8.60 -3.97 14.86
CA ALA A 85 -7.51 -3.21 15.43
C ALA A 85 -7.77 -2.98 16.93
N VAL A 86 -6.72 -3.10 17.75
CA VAL A 86 -6.80 -2.96 19.21
C VAL A 86 -5.82 -1.89 19.69
N ASP A 87 -6.18 -1.19 20.75
CA ASP A 87 -5.35 -0.16 21.37
C ASP A 87 -4.52 -0.70 22.55
N SER A 88 -4.93 -1.82 23.14
CA SER A 88 -4.24 -2.49 24.25
C SER A 88 -4.60 -3.98 24.30
N GLY A 89 -3.79 -4.75 25.04
CA GLY A 89 -3.97 -6.19 25.19
C GLY A 89 -3.23 -7.01 24.13
N PRO A 90 -3.60 -8.30 23.97
CA PRO A 90 -2.99 -9.18 22.99
C PRO A 90 -3.22 -8.67 21.56
N TRP A 91 -2.21 -8.84 20.72
CA TRP A 91 -2.24 -8.53 19.30
C TRP A 91 -1.45 -9.60 18.55
N ASP A 92 -1.66 -9.70 17.24
CA ASP A 92 -1.03 -10.72 16.40
C ASP A 92 -0.11 -10.11 15.35
N ILE A 93 -0.54 -9.00 14.73
CA ILE A 93 0.26 -8.22 13.79
C ILE A 93 0.19 -6.74 14.12
N ALA A 94 1.20 -5.98 13.68
CA ALA A 94 1.20 -4.54 13.83
C ALA A 94 1.80 -3.83 12.64
N PHE A 95 1.30 -2.62 12.41
CA PHE A 95 1.70 -1.75 11.31
C PHE A 95 2.27 -0.43 11.83
N ARG A 96 3.35 0.04 11.20
CA ARG A 96 3.90 1.38 11.41
C ARG A 96 4.52 1.85 10.12
N ARG A 97 4.02 2.94 9.56
CA ARG A 97 4.37 3.39 8.21
C ARG A 97 4.15 2.24 7.20
N PHE A 98 5.20 1.77 6.55
CA PHE A 98 5.17 0.62 5.64
C PHE A 98 5.65 -0.68 6.30
N HIS A 99 5.96 -0.70 7.59
CA HIS A 99 6.37 -1.90 8.28
C HIS A 99 5.16 -2.75 8.68
N LEU A 100 5.32 -4.06 8.58
CA LEU A 100 4.44 -5.08 9.13
C LEU A 100 5.31 -6.01 9.99
N ILE A 101 4.88 -6.24 11.22
CA ILE A 101 5.55 -7.15 12.17
C ILE A 101 4.54 -8.10 12.80
N ALA A 102 5.03 -9.22 13.33
CA ALA A 102 4.24 -10.13 14.16
C ALA A 102 4.38 -9.76 15.65
N ALA A 103 3.46 -10.22 16.48
CA ALA A 103 3.62 -10.15 17.93
C ALA A 103 4.80 -10.99 18.42
N PRO A 104 5.43 -10.64 19.56
CA PRO A 104 6.50 -11.45 20.15
C PRO A 104 6.08 -12.91 20.33
N GLY A 105 6.92 -13.85 19.90
CA GLY A 105 6.61 -15.29 19.87
C GLY A 105 5.87 -15.75 18.60
N GLY A 106 5.35 -14.82 17.79
CA GLY A 106 4.83 -15.08 16.45
C GLY A 106 5.89 -15.00 15.36
N GLY A 107 5.46 -15.12 14.11
CA GLY A 107 6.34 -14.92 12.95
C GLY A 107 5.57 -14.86 11.63
N ILE A 108 6.27 -14.44 10.58
CA ILE A 108 5.71 -14.23 9.23
C ILE A 108 6.54 -15.00 8.21
N VAL A 109 5.87 -15.59 7.22
CA VAL A 109 6.48 -16.22 6.05
C VAL A 109 5.90 -15.63 4.77
N ASP A 110 6.74 -15.27 3.81
CA ASP A 110 6.32 -14.83 2.48
C ASP A 110 6.01 -16.06 1.60
N LEU A 111 4.80 -16.12 1.06
CA LEU A 111 4.36 -17.18 0.12
C LEU A 111 4.47 -16.71 -1.34
N GLY A 112 4.87 -15.46 -1.56
CA GLY A 112 5.07 -14.85 -2.87
C GLY A 112 3.78 -14.28 -3.48
N ALA A 113 3.90 -13.83 -4.73
CA ALA A 113 2.81 -13.32 -5.56
C ALA A 113 1.94 -14.48 -6.08
N VAL A 114 1.16 -15.08 -5.18
CA VAL A 114 0.18 -16.13 -5.49
C VAL A 114 -1.24 -15.60 -5.31
N PRO A 115 -2.25 -16.13 -6.03
CA PRO A 115 -3.63 -15.75 -5.76
C PRO A 115 -4.02 -16.08 -4.32
N PHE A 116 -4.58 -15.12 -3.59
CA PHE A 116 -4.95 -15.31 -2.18
C PHE A 116 -5.82 -16.55 -1.92
N ASP A 117 -6.78 -16.81 -2.80
CA ASP A 117 -7.71 -17.93 -2.67
C ASP A 117 -7.07 -19.30 -2.97
N SER A 118 -5.91 -19.31 -3.65
CA SER A 118 -5.15 -20.54 -3.89
C SER A 118 -4.45 -21.07 -2.63
N VAL A 119 -4.15 -20.19 -1.67
CA VAL A 119 -3.53 -20.57 -0.39
C VAL A 119 -4.60 -21.08 0.56
N ARG A 120 -4.81 -22.40 0.58
CA ARG A 120 -5.78 -23.07 1.48
C ARG A 120 -5.13 -23.64 2.74
N GLU A 121 -3.85 -23.98 2.69
CA GLU A 121 -3.08 -24.49 3.83
C GLU A 121 -1.73 -23.77 3.91
N LEU A 122 -1.35 -23.36 5.11
CA LEU A 122 -0.08 -22.68 5.40
C LEU A 122 1.05 -23.67 5.73
N PRO A 123 2.31 -23.33 5.45
CA PRO A 123 3.44 -24.19 5.78
C PRO A 123 3.58 -24.38 7.31
N ALA A 124 4.19 -25.49 7.74
CA ALA A 124 4.42 -25.75 9.17
C ALA A 124 5.62 -24.97 9.75
N VAL A 125 6.56 -24.57 8.89
CA VAL A 125 7.84 -23.94 9.25
C VAL A 125 8.12 -22.75 8.33
N GLY A 126 9.18 -21.99 8.63
CA GLY A 126 9.61 -20.85 7.81
C GLY A 126 9.11 -19.49 8.30
N TYR A 127 8.39 -19.44 9.43
CA TYR A 127 7.94 -18.20 10.06
C TYR A 127 9.13 -17.48 10.70
N ALA A 128 9.52 -16.34 10.13
CA ALA A 128 10.59 -15.54 10.65
C ALA A 128 10.11 -14.65 11.82
N PRO A 129 10.84 -14.62 12.95
CA PRO A 129 10.57 -13.66 14.02
C PRO A 129 10.95 -12.25 13.58
N ASN A 130 10.55 -11.26 14.37
CA ASN A 130 10.98 -9.87 14.11
C ASN A 130 12.48 -9.71 14.40
N THR A 131 13.12 -8.81 13.65
CA THR A 131 14.42 -8.25 13.97
C THR A 131 14.20 -6.99 14.82
N VAL A 132 14.54 -7.06 16.10
CA VAL A 132 14.30 -5.99 17.08
C VAL A 132 15.46 -5.00 17.06
N GLU A 133 15.19 -3.84 16.49
CA GLU A 133 16.06 -2.67 16.38
C GLU A 133 15.21 -1.40 16.64
N PRO A 134 15.81 -0.19 16.74
CA PRO A 134 15.03 1.04 16.85
C PRO A 134 13.94 1.17 15.78
N ASP A 135 14.23 0.66 14.57
CA ASP A 135 13.24 0.41 13.53
C ASP A 135 12.98 -1.10 13.35
N THR A 136 12.15 -1.66 14.24
CA THR A 136 11.83 -3.09 14.23
C THR A 136 11.17 -3.50 12.92
N THR A 137 11.68 -4.58 12.31
CA THR A 137 11.16 -5.13 11.04
C THR A 137 10.90 -6.62 11.16
N ASN A 138 10.20 -7.19 10.16
CA ASN A 138 10.10 -8.64 10.01
C ASN A 138 10.68 -9.07 8.65
N PRO A 139 11.76 -9.87 8.61
CA PRO A 139 12.39 -10.28 7.36
C PRO A 139 11.50 -11.18 6.49
N GLY A 140 10.48 -11.83 7.07
CA GLY A 140 9.47 -12.58 6.34
C GLY A 140 8.46 -11.71 5.57
N VAL A 141 8.48 -10.38 5.74
CA VAL A 141 7.70 -9.43 4.94
C VAL A 141 8.56 -8.78 3.86
N GLY A 142 9.75 -8.34 4.25
CA GLY A 142 10.65 -7.59 3.38
C GLY A 142 10.00 -6.34 2.79
N LYS A 143 10.34 -6.02 1.53
CA LYS A 143 9.69 -4.94 0.78
C LYS A 143 8.42 -5.49 0.13
N TRP A 144 7.27 -5.36 0.79
CA TRP A 144 5.98 -5.79 0.21
C TRP A 144 5.48 -4.86 -0.91
N TYR A 145 6.20 -3.77 -1.18
CA TYR A 145 5.86 -2.76 -2.17
C TYR A 145 7.00 -2.52 -3.17
N THR A 146 6.61 -1.92 -4.29
CA THR A 146 7.47 -1.37 -5.34
C THR A 146 7.42 0.15 -5.25
N TYR A 147 8.58 0.79 -5.31
CA TYR A 147 8.69 2.25 -5.29
C TYR A 147 8.94 2.77 -6.70
N SER A 148 8.12 3.71 -7.16
CA SER A 148 8.30 4.38 -8.45
C SER A 148 9.17 5.62 -8.27
N MET A 149 10.31 5.70 -8.95
CA MET A 149 11.15 6.93 -8.92
C MET A 149 10.49 8.12 -9.64
N LEU A 150 9.55 7.86 -10.55
CA LEU A 150 8.85 8.91 -11.31
C LEU A 150 7.71 9.54 -10.49
N SER A 151 6.87 8.70 -9.88
CA SER A 151 5.70 9.18 -9.12
C SER A 151 5.95 9.29 -7.61
N HIS A 152 7.05 8.72 -7.12
CA HIS A 152 7.36 8.53 -5.69
C HIS A 152 6.28 7.74 -4.92
N LEU A 153 5.44 6.99 -5.63
CA LEU A 153 4.37 6.17 -5.05
C LEU A 153 4.83 4.75 -4.74
N LEU A 154 4.27 4.20 -3.66
CA LEU A 154 4.41 2.80 -3.25
C LEU A 154 3.23 1.98 -3.79
N THR A 155 3.50 0.99 -4.64
CA THR A 155 2.49 0.06 -5.13
C THR A 155 2.74 -1.32 -4.55
N THR A 156 1.70 -1.98 -4.03
CA THR A 156 1.84 -3.32 -3.46
C THR A 156 2.33 -4.33 -4.49
N ARG A 157 3.08 -5.34 -4.03
CA ARG A 157 3.49 -6.50 -4.83
C ARG A 157 2.44 -7.61 -4.83
N HIS A 158 1.36 -7.46 -4.06
CA HIS A 158 0.31 -8.47 -3.92
C HIS A 158 0.84 -9.85 -3.47
N HIS A 159 1.87 -9.84 -2.61
CA HIS A 159 2.34 -11.06 -1.98
C HIS A 159 1.34 -11.52 -0.91
N VAL A 160 1.18 -12.84 -0.81
CA VAL A 160 0.44 -13.47 0.29
C VAL A 160 1.45 -13.87 1.36
N TYR A 161 1.17 -13.50 2.60
CA TYR A 161 1.98 -13.84 3.76
C TYR A 161 1.22 -14.80 4.66
N GLY A 162 1.91 -15.80 5.18
CA GLY A 162 1.44 -16.60 6.30
C GLY A 162 1.88 -15.97 7.62
N VAL A 163 1.01 -15.95 8.62
CA VAL A 163 1.31 -15.52 9.98
C VAL A 163 1.05 -16.66 10.94
N ARG A 164 2.02 -16.93 11.81
CA ARG A 164 1.84 -17.74 13.01
C ARG A 164 1.77 -16.81 14.21
N THR A 165 0.66 -16.83 14.92
CA THR A 165 0.45 -15.99 16.11
C THR A 165 1.21 -16.57 17.32
N PRO A 166 1.42 -15.79 18.40
CA PRO A 166 2.05 -16.30 19.63
C PRO A 166 1.29 -17.47 20.28
N GLY A 167 -0.01 -17.59 20.01
CA GLY A 167 -0.86 -18.69 20.49
C GLY A 167 -0.93 -19.89 19.54
N GLU A 168 0.04 -20.04 18.63
CA GLU A 168 0.11 -21.11 17.61
C GLU A 168 -1.13 -21.22 16.73
N LYS A 169 -1.76 -20.08 16.43
CA LYS A 169 -2.84 -19.98 15.46
C LYS A 169 -2.33 -19.39 14.15
N TYR A 170 -3.11 -19.52 13.09
CA TYR A 170 -2.63 -19.25 11.75
C TYR A 170 -3.54 -18.28 11.00
N ALA A 171 -2.93 -17.32 10.29
CA ALA A 171 -3.62 -16.43 9.37
C ALA A 171 -2.85 -16.34 8.05
N LYS A 172 -3.57 -16.06 6.96
CA LYS A 172 -2.96 -15.51 5.74
C LYS A 172 -3.37 -14.06 5.57
N LEU A 173 -2.49 -13.23 5.02
CA LEU A 173 -2.78 -11.83 4.69
C LEU A 173 -2.16 -11.43 3.36
N GLU A 174 -2.78 -10.48 2.68
CA GLU A 174 -2.22 -9.78 1.53
C GLU A 174 -2.44 -8.28 1.71
N LEU A 175 -1.38 -7.51 1.48
CA LEU A 175 -1.41 -6.05 1.55
C LEU A 175 -1.93 -5.50 0.22
N LEU A 176 -3.05 -4.78 0.26
CA LEU A 176 -3.77 -4.31 -0.92
C LEU A 176 -3.42 -2.85 -1.27
N ALA A 177 -3.24 -2.00 -0.26
CA ALA A 177 -2.94 -0.58 -0.49
C ALA A 177 -2.13 0.03 0.67
N TYR A 178 -1.32 1.04 0.32
CA TYR A 178 -0.60 1.91 1.26
C TYR A 178 -1.30 3.26 1.47
N TYR A 179 -2.31 3.56 0.64
CA TYR A 179 -2.99 4.84 0.61
C TYR A 179 -4.50 4.67 0.71
N CYS A 180 -5.16 5.64 1.34
CA CYS A 180 -6.61 5.74 1.42
C CYS A 180 -7.01 7.22 1.57
N LYS A 181 -8.29 7.54 1.34
CA LYS A 181 -8.76 8.93 1.39
C LYS A 181 -8.65 9.57 2.79
N ASP A 182 -8.80 8.78 3.84
CA ASP A 182 -8.93 9.30 5.21
C ASP A 182 -7.58 9.71 5.82
N ALA A 183 -6.55 8.86 5.72
CA ALA A 183 -5.22 9.13 6.30
C ALA A 183 -4.16 9.51 5.25
N GLY A 184 -4.47 9.40 3.95
CA GLY A 184 -3.53 9.69 2.86
C GLY A 184 -2.45 8.62 2.73
N THR A 185 -1.35 8.74 3.48
CA THR A 185 -0.19 7.82 3.42
C THR A 185 -0.13 6.91 4.63
N ALA A 186 0.44 5.71 4.45
CA ALA A 186 0.47 4.68 5.49
C ALA A 186 -0.94 4.35 6.02
N CYS A 187 -1.93 4.43 5.13
CA CYS A 187 -3.26 3.91 5.35
C CYS A 187 -3.28 2.50 4.77
N ILE A 188 -2.94 1.52 5.59
CA ILE A 188 -2.71 0.16 5.13
C ILE A 188 -4.04 -0.54 4.99
N THR A 189 -4.38 -0.95 3.77
CA THR A 189 -5.49 -1.87 3.51
C THR A 189 -4.93 -3.25 3.28
N PHE A 190 -5.50 -4.25 3.93
CA PHE A 190 -5.12 -5.65 3.75
C PHE A 190 -6.35 -6.55 3.71
N ARG A 191 -6.26 -7.66 2.99
CA ARG A 191 -7.20 -8.78 3.12
C ARG A 191 -6.58 -9.89 3.92
N TYR A 192 -7.37 -10.63 4.67
CA TYR A 192 -6.87 -11.71 5.50
C TYR A 192 -7.90 -12.82 5.73
N ALA A 193 -7.41 -14.00 6.11
CA ALA A 193 -8.22 -15.08 6.65
C ALA A 193 -7.50 -15.68 7.86
N TYR A 194 -8.23 -16.03 8.91
CA TYR A 194 -7.70 -16.49 10.18
C TYR A 194 -8.37 -17.78 10.64
N GLN A 195 -7.57 -18.72 11.13
CA GLN A 195 -8.04 -19.99 11.64
C GLN A 195 -7.83 -20.08 13.16
N GLY A 196 -8.94 -20.00 13.91
CA GLY A 196 -8.95 -20.02 15.38
C GLY A 196 -8.64 -21.37 16.03
N ASN A 197 -9.00 -22.50 15.39
CA ASN A 197 -8.74 -23.84 15.94
C ASN A 197 -7.26 -24.25 15.99
N GLY A 198 -6.35 -23.51 15.35
CA GLY A 198 -4.90 -23.80 15.34
C GLY A 198 -4.44 -24.73 14.23
N SER A 199 -5.34 -25.23 13.40
CA SER A 199 -4.95 -25.85 12.14
C SER A 199 -4.37 -24.80 11.17
N ARG A 200 -3.56 -25.27 10.22
CA ARG A 200 -2.97 -24.44 9.18
C ARG A 200 -3.90 -24.17 8.00
N ARG A 201 -5.13 -24.69 8.05
CA ARG A 201 -6.15 -24.54 7.00
C ARG A 201 -6.81 -23.17 7.13
N VAL A 202 -6.56 -22.29 6.15
CA VAL A 202 -6.99 -20.88 6.15
C VAL A 202 -7.99 -20.56 5.02
N ALA A 203 -8.65 -21.60 4.53
CA ALA A 203 -9.78 -21.54 3.61
C ALA A 203 -10.64 -22.80 3.84
N PRO A 204 -11.95 -22.76 3.52
CA PRO A 204 -12.76 -23.97 3.42
C PRO A 204 -12.06 -24.98 2.50
#